data_AF-A0A455BAL0-F1
#
_entry.id   AF-A0A455BAL0-F1
#
_cell.length_a   1.000
_cell.length_b   1.000
_cell.length_c   1.000
_cell.angle_alpha   90.00
_cell.angle_beta   90.00
_cell.angle_gamma   90.00
#
_symmetry.space_group_name_H-M   'P 1'
#
loop_
_entity.id
_entity.type
_entity.pdbx_description
1 polymer ?
#
loop_
_entity_poly.entity_id
_entity_poly.type
_entity_poly.pdbx_seq_one_letter_code
_entity_poly.pdbx_strand_id
1 'polypeptide(L)'
;QFPQSPQDMLGELQFAFVCFLLGNVYEAFEHWKRLLNLLCRSEEAMVKHHTLYVNLISILYHQLGEIPADFFVDIVSQDNFLTSTLQVFFSSACSVAVDATLRQKAEKFQAHLTKKFQWDFEAEPEDCAPVVVVLPEGVGTG
;
A
#
# COMPACT_ATOMS: atom_id res chain seq x y z
N GLN A 1 -5.13 17.87 -17.82
CA GLN A 1 -5.19 18.93 -16.79
C GLN A 1 -4.50 18.38 -15.56
N PHE A 2 -3.65 19.16 -14.90
CA PHE A 2 -3.08 18.75 -13.60
C PHE A 2 -4.17 18.85 -12.52
N PRO A 3 -4.20 17.94 -11.53
CA PRO A 3 -5.16 18.00 -10.43
C PRO A 3 -5.05 19.34 -9.70
N GLN A 4 -6.17 20.06 -9.59
CA GLN A 4 -6.24 21.39 -8.99
C GLN A 4 -6.51 21.32 -7.48
N SER A 5 -7.05 20.18 -7.01
CA SER A 5 -7.29 19.85 -5.61
C SER A 5 -6.63 18.51 -5.25
N PRO A 6 -6.11 18.34 -4.02
CA PRO A 6 -5.68 17.02 -3.54
C PRO A 6 -6.76 15.95 -3.70
N GLN A 7 -8.04 16.31 -3.66
CA GLN A 7 -9.15 15.36 -3.85
C GLN A 7 -9.25 14.81 -5.27
N ASP A 8 -8.77 15.53 -6.27
CA ASP A 8 -8.79 15.07 -7.67
C ASP A 8 -7.96 13.80 -7.83
N MET A 9 -6.87 13.65 -7.04
CA MET A 9 -6.07 12.43 -6.98
C MET A 9 -6.87 11.22 -6.51
N LEU A 10 -7.78 11.40 -5.53
CA LEU A 10 -8.67 10.33 -5.07
C LEU A 10 -9.71 9.99 -6.12
N GLY A 11 -10.24 11.00 -6.82
CA GLY A 11 -11.16 10.80 -7.94
C GLY A 11 -10.51 10.01 -9.08
N GLU A 12 -9.27 10.34 -9.43
CA GLU A 12 -8.51 9.61 -10.44
C GLU A 12 -8.23 8.16 -10.02
N LEU A 13 -7.85 7.94 -8.75
CA LEU A 13 -7.67 6.60 -8.17
C LEU A 13 -8.97 5.78 -8.24
N GLN A 14 -10.11 6.37 -7.89
CA GLN A 14 -11.41 5.71 -7.95
C GLN A 14 -11.82 5.40 -9.38
N PHE A 15 -11.61 6.34 -10.31
CA PHE A 15 -11.93 6.15 -11.72
C PHE A 15 -11.09 5.02 -12.33
N ALA A 16 -9.78 4.99 -12.07
CA ALA A 16 -8.89 3.92 -12.50
C ALA A 16 -9.37 2.55 -12.01
N PHE A 17 -9.76 2.45 -10.73
CA PHE A 17 -10.31 1.22 -10.16
C PHE A 17 -11.60 0.77 -10.85
N VAL A 18 -12.53 1.68 -11.14
CA VAL A 18 -13.79 1.35 -11.82
C VAL A 18 -13.53 0.89 -13.25
N CYS A 19 -12.64 1.56 -13.99
CA CYS A 19 -12.24 1.15 -15.34
C CYS A 19 -11.56 -0.23 -15.35
N PHE A 20 -10.75 -0.51 -14.33
CA PHE A 20 -10.16 -1.82 -14.13
C PHE A 20 -11.24 -2.89 -13.89
N LEU A 21 -12.07 -2.70 -12.84
CA LEU A 21 -12.98 -3.74 -12.37
C LEU A 21 -14.17 -3.99 -13.29
N LEU A 22 -14.78 -2.94 -13.83
CA LEU A 22 -15.96 -3.05 -14.70
C LEU A 22 -15.58 -3.13 -16.18
N GLY A 23 -14.50 -2.45 -16.57
CA GLY A 23 -14.03 -2.39 -17.94
C GLY A 23 -13.03 -3.49 -18.31
N ASN A 24 -12.52 -4.25 -17.33
CA ASN A 24 -11.45 -5.23 -17.50
C ASN A 24 -10.21 -4.63 -18.20
N VAL A 25 -9.94 -3.34 -17.97
CA VAL A 25 -8.84 -2.62 -18.62
C VAL A 25 -7.57 -2.78 -17.80
N TYR A 26 -6.62 -3.56 -18.31
CA TYR A 26 -5.34 -3.79 -17.63
C TYR A 26 -4.52 -2.51 -17.44
N GLU A 27 -4.55 -1.58 -18.40
CA GLU A 27 -3.87 -0.28 -18.23
C GLU A 27 -4.43 0.53 -17.06
N ALA A 28 -5.73 0.39 -16.77
CA ALA A 28 -6.36 1.05 -15.63
C ALA A 28 -5.93 0.41 -14.30
N PHE A 29 -5.67 -0.90 -14.28
CA PHE A 29 -5.06 -1.58 -13.13
C PHE A 29 -3.65 -1.05 -12.85
N GLU A 30 -2.80 -0.98 -13.88
CA GLU A 30 -1.46 -0.43 -13.77
C GLU A 30 -1.47 1.04 -13.32
N HIS A 31 -2.46 1.82 -13.77
CA HIS A 31 -2.63 3.20 -13.31
C HIS A 31 -3.04 3.27 -11.84
N TRP A 32 -4.02 2.46 -11.42
CA TRP A 32 -4.44 2.35 -10.03
C TRP A 32 -3.28 1.96 -9.11
N LYS A 33 -2.45 0.99 -9.52
CA LYS A 33 -1.21 0.59 -8.82
C LYS A 33 -0.25 1.76 -8.63
N ARG A 34 0.04 2.52 -9.69
CA ARG A 34 0.98 3.65 -9.66
C ARG A 34 0.50 4.76 -8.74
N LEU A 35 -0.78 5.12 -8.83
CA LEU A 35 -1.39 6.12 -7.95
C LEU A 35 -1.34 5.68 -6.48
N LEU A 36 -1.67 4.42 -6.21
CA LEU A 36 -1.62 3.88 -4.85
C LEU A 36 -0.19 3.92 -4.29
N ASN A 37 0.79 3.46 -5.06
CA ASN A 37 2.19 3.47 -4.66
C ASN A 37 2.69 4.89 -4.37
N LEU A 38 2.35 5.86 -5.22
CA LEU A 38 2.70 7.27 -5.00
C LEU A 38 2.12 7.81 -3.70
N LEU A 39 0.82 7.61 -3.46
CA LEU A 39 0.14 8.10 -2.26
C LEU A 39 0.72 7.46 -1.00
N CYS A 40 0.89 6.13 -1.00
CA CYS A 40 1.37 5.35 0.14
C CYS A 40 2.83 5.66 0.52
N ARG A 41 3.66 6.12 -0.41
CA ARG A 41 5.06 6.48 -0.15
C ARG A 41 5.30 7.97 0.17
N SER A 42 4.26 8.80 0.11
CA SER A 42 4.39 10.25 0.29
C SER A 42 4.22 10.67 1.76
N GLU A 43 5.24 10.46 2.58
CA GLU A 43 5.21 10.78 4.03
C GLU A 43 4.86 12.23 4.33
N GLU A 44 5.51 13.18 3.64
CA GLU A 44 5.23 14.60 3.84
C GLU A 44 3.77 14.96 3.54
N ALA A 45 3.18 14.31 2.53
CA ALA A 45 1.80 14.55 2.17
C ALA A 45 0.84 13.98 3.23
N MET A 46 1.19 12.87 3.90
CA MET A 46 0.39 12.36 5.03
C MET A 46 0.29 13.35 6.17
N VAL A 47 1.40 14.03 6.48
CA VAL A 47 1.43 15.06 7.53
C VAL A 47 0.66 16.31 7.09
N LYS A 48 0.89 16.80 5.87
CA LYS A 48 0.28 18.05 5.35
C LYS A 48 -1.20 17.91 5.01
N HIS A 49 -1.65 16.72 4.58
CA HIS A 49 -2.97 16.48 4.01
C HIS A 49 -3.70 15.30 4.67
N HIS A 50 -3.70 15.19 6.00
CA HIS A 50 -4.28 14.06 6.74
C HIS A 50 -5.71 13.67 6.29
N THR A 51 -6.59 14.64 5.99
CA THR A 51 -7.96 14.37 5.50
C THR A 51 -7.97 13.59 4.18
N LEU A 52 -7.01 13.85 3.29
CA LEU A 52 -6.84 13.12 2.04
C LEU A 52 -6.63 11.63 2.32
N TYR A 53 -5.77 11.31 3.28
CA TYR A 53 -5.41 9.95 3.63
C TYR A 53 -6.47 9.24 4.45
N VAL A 54 -7.21 9.96 5.30
CA VAL A 54 -8.41 9.43 5.97
C VAL A 54 -9.45 8.99 4.93
N ASN A 55 -9.60 9.76 3.85
CA ASN A 55 -10.47 9.43 2.73
C ASN A 55 -9.90 8.29 1.88
N LEU A 56 -8.58 8.27 1.63
CA LEU A 56 -7.89 7.18 0.93
C LEU A 56 -8.15 5.84 1.62
N ILE A 57 -7.97 5.74 2.95
CA ILE A 57 -8.27 4.52 3.70
C ILE A 57 -9.72 4.10 3.51
N SER A 58 -10.65 5.06 3.54
CA SER A 58 -12.08 4.78 3.31
C SER A 58 -12.31 4.22 1.91
N ILE A 59 -11.68 4.79 0.88
CA ILE A 59 -11.81 4.34 -0.50
C ILE A 59 -11.26 2.94 -0.64
N LEU A 60 -10.05 2.67 -0.15
CA LEU A 60 -9.41 1.35 -0.24
C LEU A 60 -10.21 0.27 0.50
N TYR A 61 -10.75 0.59 1.66
CA TYR A 61 -11.62 -0.32 2.40
C TYR A 61 -12.81 -0.81 1.56
N HIS A 62 -13.49 0.11 0.87
CA HIS A 62 -14.62 -0.25 0.01
C HIS A 62 -14.15 -0.93 -1.28
N GLN A 63 -13.12 -0.40 -1.94
CA GLN A 63 -12.58 -1.00 -3.18
C GLN A 63 -12.19 -2.46 -2.98
N LEU A 64 -11.40 -2.78 -1.95
CA LEU A 64 -11.00 -4.15 -1.66
C LEU A 64 -12.18 -5.05 -1.24
N GLY A 65 -13.28 -4.46 -0.77
CA GLY A 65 -14.53 -5.16 -0.47
C GLY A 65 -15.33 -5.55 -1.72
N GLU A 66 -15.23 -4.77 -2.79
CA GLU A 66 -15.97 -4.97 -4.05
C GLU A 66 -15.25 -5.88 -5.06
N ILE A 67 -13.97 -6.18 -4.85
CA ILE A 67 -13.21 -7.06 -5.75
C ILE A 67 -13.73 -8.51 -5.63
N PRO A 68 -14.19 -9.13 -6.73
CA PRO A 68 -14.54 -10.54 -6.78
C PRO A 68 -13.36 -11.45 -6.41
N ALA A 69 -13.62 -12.59 -5.77
CA ALA A 69 -12.57 -13.46 -5.23
C ALA A 69 -11.61 -14.00 -6.32
N ASP A 70 -12.14 -14.27 -7.52
CA ASP A 70 -11.39 -14.68 -8.70
C ASP A 70 -10.45 -13.56 -9.18
N PHE A 71 -10.95 -12.33 -9.30
CA PHE A 71 -10.13 -11.17 -9.63
C PHE A 71 -9.06 -10.87 -8.56
N PHE A 72 -9.39 -11.09 -7.30
CA PHE A 72 -8.50 -10.81 -6.20
C PHE A 72 -7.24 -11.68 -6.27
N VAL A 73 -7.38 -12.96 -6.65
CA VAL A 73 -6.24 -13.86 -6.86
C VAL A 73 -5.30 -13.27 -7.92
N ASP A 74 -5.82 -12.81 -9.07
CA ASP A 74 -4.99 -12.23 -10.13
C ASP A 74 -4.26 -10.95 -9.69
N ILE A 75 -4.88 -10.14 -8.83
CA ILE A 75 -4.28 -8.93 -8.26
C ILE A 75 -3.13 -9.24 -7.29
N VAL A 76 -3.22 -10.34 -6.53
CA VAL A 76 -2.27 -10.68 -5.45
C VAL A 76 -1.30 -11.81 -5.80
N SER A 77 -1.50 -12.50 -6.92
CA SER A 77 -0.85 -13.78 -7.25
C SER A 77 0.61 -13.66 -7.68
N GLN A 78 1.11 -12.46 -8.01
CA GLN A 78 2.54 -12.20 -8.26
C GLN A 78 2.97 -10.92 -7.58
N ASP A 79 3.98 -11.03 -6.70
CA ASP A 79 4.50 -9.92 -5.89
C ASP A 79 3.39 -9.02 -5.36
N ASN A 80 2.57 -9.55 -4.44
CA ASN A 80 1.37 -8.90 -3.93
C ASN A 80 1.63 -7.43 -3.60
N PHE A 81 1.39 -6.58 -4.60
CA PHE A 81 1.82 -5.20 -4.54
C PHE A 81 0.98 -4.45 -3.51
N LEU A 82 -0.25 -4.92 -3.24
CA LEU A 82 -1.11 -4.35 -2.22
C LEU A 82 -0.50 -4.55 -0.85
N THR A 83 -0.03 -5.75 -0.53
CA THR A 83 0.62 -6.00 0.77
C THR A 83 1.86 -5.13 0.94
N SER A 84 2.77 -5.12 -0.04
CA SER A 84 4.01 -4.32 0.06
C SER A 84 3.75 -2.81 0.07
N THR A 85 2.80 -2.33 -0.74
CA THR A 85 2.44 -0.89 -0.79
C THR A 85 1.77 -0.45 0.51
N LEU A 86 0.86 -1.26 1.05
CA LEU A 86 0.15 -0.95 2.29
C LEU A 86 1.04 -1.11 3.53
N GLN A 87 2.02 -2.02 3.50
CA GLN A 87 3.03 -2.12 4.55
C GLN A 87 3.80 -0.80 4.69
N VAL A 88 4.26 -0.23 3.58
CA VAL A 88 4.91 1.09 3.59
C VAL A 88 3.95 2.16 4.10
N PHE A 89 2.71 2.15 3.64
CA PHE A 89 1.68 3.08 4.11
C PHE A 89 1.48 3.03 5.63
N PHE A 90 1.35 1.84 6.22
CA PHE A 90 1.13 1.68 7.65
C PHE A 90 2.35 2.12 8.46
N SER A 91 3.56 1.77 8.00
CA SER A 91 4.80 2.25 8.63
C SER A 91 4.85 3.78 8.69
N SER A 92 4.55 4.45 7.58
CA SER A 92 4.51 5.91 7.53
C SER A 92 3.34 6.52 8.34
N ALA A 93 2.13 5.94 8.24
CA ALA A 93 0.93 6.46 8.89
C ALA A 93 0.93 6.29 10.42
N CYS A 94 1.69 5.33 10.94
CA CYS A 94 1.85 5.10 12.37
C CYS A 94 2.93 5.99 13.01
N SER A 95 3.64 6.80 12.24
CA SER A 95 4.62 7.78 12.74
C SER A 95 3.97 8.80 13.68
N VAL A 96 4.74 9.27 14.68
CA VAL A 96 4.29 10.27 15.67
C VAL A 96 3.97 11.62 15.03
N ALA A 97 4.55 11.93 13.87
CA ALA A 97 4.29 13.16 13.12
C ALA A 97 2.90 13.21 12.46
N VAL A 98 2.20 12.08 12.38
CA VAL A 98 0.91 11.96 11.69
C VAL A 98 -0.25 12.26 12.64
N ASP A 99 -1.30 12.87 12.10
CA ASP A 99 -2.54 13.16 12.82
C ASP A 99 -3.11 11.92 13.53
N ALA A 100 -3.58 12.09 14.77
CA ALA A 100 -4.06 10.99 15.60
C ALA A 100 -5.27 10.26 15.01
N THR A 101 -6.13 10.97 14.28
CA THR A 101 -7.31 10.38 13.60
C THR A 101 -6.86 9.51 12.44
N LEU A 102 -5.91 9.99 11.63
CA LEU A 102 -5.35 9.20 10.53
C LEU A 102 -4.68 7.93 11.07
N ARG A 103 -3.84 8.06 12.11
CA ARG A 103 -3.16 6.92 12.73
C ARG A 103 -4.14 5.87 13.23
N GLN A 104 -5.15 6.26 14.02
CA GLN A 104 -6.15 5.31 14.54
C GLN A 104 -6.92 4.62 13.39
N LYS A 105 -7.21 5.35 12.30
CA LYS A 105 -7.89 4.77 11.15
C LYS A 105 -6.99 3.80 10.39
N ALA A 106 -5.70 4.10 10.26
CA ALA A 106 -4.71 3.23 9.64
C ALA A 106 -4.56 1.92 10.44
N GLU A 107 -4.41 1.98 11.76
CA GLU A 107 -4.33 0.80 12.64
C GLU A 107 -5.57 -0.10 12.49
N LYS A 108 -6.78 0.48 12.51
CA LYS A 108 -8.03 -0.26 12.29
C LYS A 108 -8.10 -0.90 10.92
N PHE A 109 -7.61 -0.20 9.90
CA PHE A 109 -7.60 -0.70 8.53
C PHE A 109 -6.61 -1.86 8.36
N GLN A 110 -5.39 -1.73 8.90
CA GLN A 110 -4.39 -2.80 8.94
C GLN A 110 -4.97 -4.07 9.60
N ALA A 111 -5.54 -3.92 10.81
CA ALA A 111 -6.15 -5.04 11.53
C ALA A 111 -7.30 -5.68 10.74
N HIS A 112 -8.10 -4.89 10.03
CA HIS A 112 -9.16 -5.41 9.16
C HIS A 112 -8.59 -6.25 8.01
N LEU A 113 -7.57 -5.75 7.32
CA LEU A 113 -6.96 -6.46 6.18
C LEU A 113 -6.26 -7.75 6.63
N THR A 114 -5.52 -7.71 7.73
CA THR A 114 -4.91 -8.91 8.32
C THR A 114 -5.96 -9.94 8.67
N LYS A 115 -7.08 -9.52 9.28
CA LYS A 115 -8.17 -10.45 9.61
C LYS A 115 -8.91 -11.00 8.38
N LYS A 116 -9.18 -10.15 7.39
CA LYS A 116 -10.01 -10.50 6.22
C LYS A 116 -9.23 -11.30 5.18
N PHE A 117 -7.98 -10.93 4.92
CA PHE A 117 -7.17 -11.48 3.83
C PHE A 117 -5.97 -12.30 4.32
N GLN A 118 -5.75 -12.40 5.64
CA GLN A 118 -4.60 -13.06 6.24
C GLN A 118 -3.26 -12.49 5.78
N TRP A 119 -3.23 -11.19 5.45
CA TRP A 119 -2.01 -10.50 5.09
C TRP A 119 -1.18 -10.14 6.32
N ASP A 120 0.11 -10.44 6.23
CA ASP A 120 1.12 -10.01 7.19
C ASP A 120 1.78 -8.72 6.68
N PHE A 121 1.73 -7.68 7.52
CA PHE A 121 2.39 -6.39 7.25
C PHE A 121 3.59 -6.15 8.17
N GLU A 122 3.87 -7.06 9.10
CA GLU A 122 5.00 -6.98 10.04
C GLU A 122 6.19 -7.84 9.57
N ALA A 123 5.96 -8.78 8.65
CA ALA A 123 7.04 -9.57 8.05
C ALA A 123 8.07 -8.69 7.32
N GLU A 124 9.35 -8.89 7.62
CA GLU A 124 10.44 -8.33 6.83
C GLU A 124 10.47 -9.01 5.45
N PRO A 125 10.63 -8.27 4.34
CA PRO A 125 10.80 -8.86 3.02
C PRO A 125 12.04 -9.77 3.03
N GLU A 126 11.89 -11.04 2.62
CA GLU A 126 12.99 -12.02 2.62
C GLU A 126 14.22 -11.54 1.82
N ASP A 127 14.02 -10.63 0.86
CA ASP A 127 15.05 -10.05 -0.01
C ASP A 127 15.95 -9.00 0.68
N CYS A 128 15.65 -8.66 1.94
CA CYS A 128 16.44 -7.72 2.76
C CYS A 128 17.30 -8.42 3.83
N ALA A 129 17.33 -9.75 3.87
CA ALA A 129 18.19 -10.48 4.79
C ALA A 129 19.68 -10.30 4.39
N PRO A 130 20.58 -9.93 5.32
CA PRO A 130 22.00 -9.79 5.00
C PRO A 130 22.57 -11.15 4.58
N VAL A 131 23.26 -11.19 3.43
CA VAL A 131 23.98 -12.38 2.98
C VAL A 131 25.11 -12.68 3.97
N VAL A 132 24.98 -13.75 4.73
CA VAL A 132 26.04 -14.22 5.65
C VAL A 132 27.18 -14.79 4.81
N VAL A 133 28.26 -14.02 4.66
CA VAL A 133 29.50 -14.51 4.07
C VAL A 133 30.25 -15.32 5.12
N VAL A 134 30.28 -16.65 4.96
CA VAL A 134 31.15 -17.52 5.76
C VAL A 134 32.59 -17.24 5.35
N LEU A 135 33.35 -16.62 6.25
CA LEU A 135 34.78 -16.42 6.04
C LEU A 135 35.46 -17.79 6.05
N PRO A 136 36.32 -18.10 5.06
CA PRO A 136 37.08 -19.35 5.07
C PRO A 136 37.96 -19.40 6.32
N GLU A 137 37.91 -20.53 7.03
CA GLU A 137 38.79 -20.79 8.17
C GLU A 137 40.25 -20.78 7.69
N GLY A 138 40.99 -19.70 7.97
CA GLY A 138 42.41 -19.68 7.59
C GLY A 138 43.11 -18.34 7.42
N VAL A 139 42.50 -17.17 7.69
CA VAL A 139 43.32 -15.94 7.83
C VAL A 139 43.88 -15.88 9.25
N GLY A 140 44.80 -16.81 9.50
CA GLY A 140 45.73 -16.73 10.60
C GLY A 140 46.68 -15.57 10.34
N THR A 141 46.74 -14.67 11.31
CA THR A 141 47.79 -13.65 11.49
C THR A 141 49.17 -14.17 11.11
N GLY A 142 49.82 -13.47 10.18
CA GLY A 142 51.27 -13.51 9.94
C GLY A 142 51.80 -12.09 9.85
#